data_AF-A0A0W0Z9R0-F1
#
_entry.id   AF-A0A0W0Z9R0-F1
#
_cell.length_a   1.000
_cell.length_b   1.000
_cell.length_c   1.000
_cell.angle_alpha   90.00
_cell.angle_beta   90.00
_cell.angle_gamma   90.00
#
_symmetry.space_group_name_H-M   'P 1'
#
loop_
_entity.id
_entity.type
_entity.pdbx_description
1 polymer ?
#
loop_
_entity_poly.entity_id
_entity_poly.type
_entity_poly.pdbx_seq_one_letter_code
_entity_poly.pdbx_strand_id
1 'polypeptide(L)'
;MADNDQNNDEYKFAELDSLDNDPMDDSDSGLNKSYTNTAGTNPEKKDIKRNALIVVAVVVGLMLLYKFIGPMFFSDKSESVPKQTIPPLTQVTPSQPVQTTTVTPVPVQQVQPVVTASDPDLKQKVAALEVAQQSVRSELSNVSDQVNTINNNINNLNNQIANLNQVIGNLSTQLARQSEQVGVLMARTQPKQIRPVVRRATQPRLTYNIQAVIPGRAWLIASNGSTITVREGTKIAGYGVVKLIDSMQGRILTSSGQVIRFSQEDS
;
A
#
# COMPACT_ATOMS: atom_id res chain seq x y z
N MET A 1 27.81 10.76 -34.46
CA MET A 1 27.17 11.23 -33.21
C MET A 1 25.75 10.76 -33.27
N ALA A 2 25.35 10.02 -32.24
CA ALA A 2 24.22 9.09 -32.23
C ALA A 2 22.85 9.78 -32.33
N ASP A 3 21.94 9.03 -32.94
CA ASP A 3 20.60 9.39 -33.33
C ASP A 3 19.64 9.55 -32.14
N ASN A 4 18.74 10.52 -32.30
CA ASN A 4 17.46 10.59 -31.60
C ASN A 4 16.50 9.62 -32.29
N ASP A 5 15.80 8.77 -31.54
CA ASP A 5 14.40 8.33 -31.79
C ASP A 5 13.97 7.44 -30.60
N GLN A 6 13.06 7.95 -29.76
CA GLN A 6 11.63 7.66 -29.80
C GLN A 6 11.25 6.28 -29.25
N ASN A 7 10.71 6.32 -28.03
CA ASN A 7 9.65 5.46 -27.50
C ASN A 7 9.21 4.29 -28.40
N ASN A 8 9.47 3.06 -27.95
CA ASN A 8 8.53 1.97 -28.18
C ASN A 8 8.62 0.97 -27.02
N ASP A 9 7.64 1.10 -26.14
CA ASP A 9 7.26 0.14 -25.14
C ASP A 9 6.80 -1.16 -25.83
N GLU A 10 7.64 -2.20 -25.82
CA GLU A 10 7.25 -3.53 -26.29
C GLU A 10 7.37 -4.54 -25.16
N TYR A 11 6.41 -4.49 -24.23
CA TYR A 11 6.03 -5.64 -23.40
C TYR A 11 4.68 -6.16 -23.91
N LYS A 12 4.75 -7.23 -24.72
CA LYS A 12 3.60 -7.98 -25.23
C LYS A 12 3.01 -8.83 -24.12
N PHE A 13 1.80 -8.49 -23.68
CA PHE A 13 0.92 -9.46 -23.03
C PHE A 13 0.21 -10.24 -24.14
N ALA A 14 0.52 -11.53 -24.23
CA ALA A 14 -0.20 -12.44 -25.10
C ALA A 14 -1.68 -12.45 -24.71
N GLU A 15 -2.50 -12.26 -25.74
CA GLU A 15 -3.93 -12.46 -25.80
C GLU A 15 -4.32 -13.78 -25.11
N LEU A 16 -5.25 -13.72 -24.17
CA LEU A 16 -6.10 -14.85 -23.82
C LEU A 16 -7.56 -14.36 -23.82
N ASP A 17 -8.01 -13.99 -25.01
CA ASP A 17 -9.41 -13.99 -25.39
C ASP A 17 -9.81 -15.42 -25.83
N SER A 18 -11.11 -15.70 -25.87
CA SER A 18 -11.82 -16.96 -26.19
C SER A 18 -11.90 -17.98 -25.03
N LEU A 19 -12.94 -17.97 -24.18
CA LEU A 19 -14.33 -18.43 -24.44
C LEU A 19 -14.36 -19.84 -25.06
N ASP A 20 -14.57 -20.87 -24.23
CA ASP A 20 -15.19 -22.11 -24.67
C ASP A 20 -16.33 -22.49 -23.72
N ASN A 21 -17.43 -22.91 -24.33
CA ASN A 21 -18.76 -23.06 -23.78
C ASN A 21 -18.93 -24.44 -23.14
N ASP A 22 -19.70 -24.51 -22.04
CA ASP A 22 -20.46 -25.72 -21.72
C ASP A 22 -21.79 -25.33 -21.04
N PRO A 23 -22.95 -25.48 -21.70
CA PRO A 23 -24.25 -25.49 -21.07
C PRO A 23 -24.67 -26.94 -20.83
N MET A 24 -24.75 -27.37 -19.57
CA MET A 24 -25.34 -28.68 -19.25
C MET A 24 -26.42 -28.58 -18.16
N ASP A 25 -27.64 -28.73 -18.66
CA ASP A 25 -28.77 -29.49 -18.12
C ASP A 25 -29.64 -28.90 -16.99
N ASP A 26 -30.77 -28.36 -17.44
CA ASP A 26 -32.03 -28.25 -16.70
C ASP A 26 -32.60 -29.65 -16.46
N SER A 27 -33.04 -29.96 -15.23
CA SER A 27 -34.23 -30.78 -14.96
C SER A 27 -34.52 -30.93 -13.45
N ASP A 28 -35.61 -30.28 -13.05
CA ASP A 28 -36.78 -30.91 -12.43
C ASP A 28 -37.24 -30.41 -11.04
N SER A 29 -38.55 -30.19 -11.08
CA SER A 29 -39.62 -29.79 -10.18
C SER A 29 -39.55 -29.98 -8.65
N GLY A 30 -40.35 -29.14 -7.97
CA GLY A 30 -40.99 -29.55 -6.71
C GLY A 30 -41.31 -28.43 -5.73
N LEU A 31 -42.56 -27.96 -5.75
CA LEU A 31 -43.20 -27.07 -4.76
C LEU A 31 -42.94 -27.47 -3.28
N ASN A 32 -42.79 -26.47 -2.39
CA ASN A 32 -43.64 -26.34 -1.17
C ASN A 32 -43.35 -25.06 -0.31
N LYS A 33 -44.36 -24.17 -0.29
CA LYS A 33 -45.09 -23.65 0.89
C LYS A 33 -44.33 -22.99 2.07
N SER A 34 -44.37 -21.65 2.09
CA SER A 34 -44.98 -20.74 3.09
C SER A 34 -44.53 -20.64 4.57
N TYR A 35 -44.30 -19.37 4.97
CA TYR A 35 -44.24 -18.71 6.31
C TYR A 35 -43.09 -19.14 7.25
N THR A 36 -42.30 -18.29 7.92
CA THR A 36 -42.52 -16.96 8.53
C THR A 36 -41.23 -16.14 8.64
N ASN A 37 -41.36 -14.84 8.38
CA ASN A 37 -40.72 -13.68 9.02
C ASN A 37 -39.63 -13.92 10.09
N THR A 38 -38.37 -13.55 9.80
CA THR A 38 -37.49 -12.93 10.81
C THR A 38 -36.41 -12.09 10.11
N ALA A 39 -36.17 -10.92 10.69
CA ALA A 39 -35.31 -9.85 10.20
C ALA A 39 -33.90 -10.31 9.79
N GLY A 40 -33.49 -9.88 8.61
CA GLY A 40 -32.12 -9.99 8.11
C GLY A 40 -31.96 -9.02 6.95
N THR A 41 -31.61 -7.77 7.25
CA THR A 41 -31.16 -6.82 6.23
C THR A 41 -29.86 -7.34 5.65
N ASN A 42 -29.98 -8.09 4.56
CA ASN A 42 -28.90 -8.35 3.61
C ASN A 42 -28.34 -7.00 3.14
N PRO A 43 -27.02 -6.75 3.20
CA PRO A 43 -26.45 -5.62 2.49
C PRO A 43 -26.54 -5.91 0.99
N GLU A 44 -27.42 -5.16 0.33
CA GLU A 44 -27.54 -5.06 -1.12
C GLU A 44 -26.12 -4.84 -1.69
N LYS A 45 -25.67 -5.75 -2.56
CA LYS A 45 -24.42 -5.61 -3.32
C LYS A 45 -24.58 -4.43 -4.29
N LYS A 46 -24.44 -3.22 -3.80
CA LYS A 46 -24.58 -2.00 -4.57
C LYS A 46 -23.39 -1.08 -4.31
N ASP A 47 -22.67 -0.83 -5.39
CA ASP A 47 -21.86 0.36 -5.60
C ASP A 47 -20.59 0.58 -4.78
N ILE A 48 -19.99 -0.47 -4.19
CA ILE A 48 -18.64 -0.37 -3.60
C ILE A 48 -17.60 0.12 -4.63
N LYS A 49 -17.69 -0.36 -5.89
CA LYS A 49 -16.82 0.11 -6.97
C LYS A 49 -17.05 1.59 -7.31
N ARG A 50 -18.30 2.06 -7.26
CA ARG A 50 -18.67 3.45 -7.57
C ARG A 50 -18.27 4.40 -6.43
N ASN A 51 -18.49 3.99 -5.18
CA ASN A 51 -18.09 4.75 -4.00
C ASN A 51 -16.56 4.79 -3.84
N ALA A 52 -15.85 3.70 -4.13
CA ALA A 52 -14.39 3.69 -4.15
C ALA A 52 -13.82 4.63 -5.23
N LEU A 53 -14.40 4.64 -6.44
CA LEU A 53 -13.98 5.53 -7.52
C LEU A 53 -14.21 7.01 -7.14
N ILE A 54 -15.34 7.33 -6.50
CA ILE A 54 -15.62 8.68 -5.99
C ILE A 54 -14.56 9.11 -4.96
N VAL A 55 -14.22 8.23 -4.00
CA VAL A 55 -13.19 8.54 -2.99
C VAL A 55 -11.81 8.76 -3.64
N VAL A 56 -11.43 7.92 -4.61
CA VAL A 56 -10.17 8.10 -5.35
C VAL A 56 -10.17 9.40 -6.14
N ALA A 57 -11.28 9.76 -6.79
CA ALA A 57 -11.40 11.01 -7.53
C ALA A 57 -11.28 12.24 -6.63
N VAL A 58 -11.85 12.21 -5.41
CA VAL A 58 -11.72 13.29 -4.42
C VAL A 58 -10.28 13.45 -3.95
N VAL A 59 -9.58 12.34 -3.67
CA VAL A 59 -8.18 12.37 -3.24
C VAL A 59 -7.28 12.93 -4.34
N VAL A 60 -7.45 12.48 -5.58
CA VAL A 60 -6.72 13.01 -6.73
C VAL A 60 -7.03 14.49 -6.95
N GLY A 61 -8.30 14.90 -6.82
CA GLY A 61 -8.71 16.30 -6.88
C GLY A 61 -8.00 17.17 -5.84
N LEU A 62 -7.96 16.75 -4.58
CA LEU A 62 -7.24 17.46 -3.51
C LEU A 62 -5.72 17.51 -3.78
N MET A 63 -5.14 16.45 -4.32
CA MET A 63 -3.72 16.40 -4.64
C MET A 63 -3.37 17.35 -5.80
N LEU A 64 -4.23 17.45 -6.81
CA LEU A 64 -4.10 18.42 -7.90
C LEU A 64 -4.31 19.85 -7.39
N LEU A 65 -5.32 20.12 -6.56
CA LEU A 65 -5.48 21.43 -5.93
C LEU A 65 -4.22 21.82 -5.15
N TYR A 66 -3.69 20.93 -4.32
CA TYR A 66 -2.46 21.22 -3.58
C TYR A 66 -1.27 21.50 -4.51
N LYS A 67 -1.11 20.71 -5.59
CA LYS A 67 0.02 20.85 -6.52
C LYS A 67 -0.09 22.06 -7.46
N PHE A 68 -1.29 22.53 -7.77
CA PHE A 68 -1.51 23.67 -8.67
C PHE A 68 -1.77 25.00 -7.94
N ILE A 69 -2.36 24.99 -6.74
CA ILE A 69 -2.53 26.21 -5.91
C ILE A 69 -1.25 26.54 -5.12
N GLY A 70 -0.45 25.53 -4.73
CA GLY A 70 0.82 25.73 -4.02
C GLY A 70 1.83 26.68 -4.70
N PRO A 71 2.11 26.55 -6.01
CA PRO A 71 3.06 27.43 -6.69
C PRO A 71 2.47 28.77 -7.17
N MET A 72 1.14 28.94 -7.19
CA MET A 72 0.51 30.18 -7.65
C MET A 72 0.31 31.23 -6.53
N PHE A 73 0.37 30.83 -5.26
CA PHE A 73 0.20 31.75 -4.12
C PHE A 73 1.49 32.08 -3.35
N PHE A 74 2.64 31.54 -3.74
CA PHE A 74 3.92 31.73 -3.02
C PHE A 74 5.09 32.25 -3.88
N SER A 75 4.81 32.77 -5.07
CA SER A 75 5.80 33.45 -5.91
C SER A 75 5.33 34.85 -6.28
N ASP A 76 5.39 35.78 -5.33
CA ASP A 76 5.85 37.14 -5.64
C ASP A 76 6.22 37.91 -4.36
N LYS A 77 7.31 38.69 -4.50
CA LYS A 77 7.94 39.64 -3.55
C LYS A 77 8.84 39.07 -2.45
N SER A 78 10.05 38.71 -2.85
CA SER A 78 11.25 39.04 -2.07
C SER A 78 11.55 40.53 -2.27
N GLU A 79 11.15 41.38 -1.32
CA GLU A 79 11.60 42.78 -1.24
C GLU A 79 12.50 42.93 0.00
N SER A 80 13.78 43.16 -0.26
CA SER A 80 14.82 43.37 0.73
C SER A 80 14.71 44.76 1.38
N VAL A 81 14.56 44.83 2.70
CA VAL A 81 14.68 46.07 3.50
C VAL A 81 15.44 45.76 4.80
N PRO A 82 16.35 46.65 5.28
CA PRO A 82 17.52 46.28 6.06
C PRO A 82 17.31 46.21 7.59
N LYS A 83 18.30 45.56 8.21
CA LYS A 83 18.57 45.31 9.63
C LYS A 83 18.40 46.57 10.52
N GLN A 84 17.50 46.51 11.51
CA GLN A 84 17.58 47.33 12.73
C GLN A 84 17.22 46.52 13.99
N THR A 85 18.00 46.77 15.02
CA THR A 85 18.16 46.09 16.30
C THR A 85 16.98 46.35 17.26
N ILE A 86 16.48 45.32 17.93
CA ILE A 86 15.46 45.42 18.99
C ILE A 86 16.15 45.18 20.36
N PRO A 87 16.09 46.12 21.34
CA PRO A 87 16.45 45.85 22.73
C PRO A 87 15.35 45.06 23.48
N PRO A 88 15.69 44.29 24.52
CA PRO A 88 14.77 43.34 25.14
C PRO A 88 13.72 44.01 26.04
N LEU A 89 12.52 43.39 26.06
CA LEU A 89 11.38 43.73 26.91
C LEU A 89 11.72 43.61 28.40
N THR A 90 11.39 44.64 29.18
CA THR A 90 11.32 44.56 30.63
C THR A 90 9.91 44.22 31.10
N GLN A 91 9.89 43.22 31.96
CA GLN A 91 8.80 42.58 32.70
C GLN A 91 8.01 43.56 33.59
N VAL A 92 6.68 43.48 33.55
CA VAL A 92 5.77 44.19 34.48
C VAL A 92 5.49 43.32 35.70
N THR A 93 5.72 43.88 36.90
CA THR A 93 5.29 43.34 38.20
C THR A 93 4.35 44.35 38.86
N PRO A 94 3.24 43.92 39.49
CA PRO A 94 2.26 44.82 40.09
C PRO A 94 2.53 45.09 41.59
N SER A 95 2.37 46.34 42.02
CA SER A 95 2.16 46.70 43.43
C SER A 95 1.45 48.06 43.57
N GLN A 96 0.27 48.03 44.20
CA GLN A 96 -0.46 49.14 44.86
C GLN A 96 0.29 49.62 46.14
N PRO A 97 -0.18 50.64 46.91
CA PRO A 97 -1.15 51.71 46.64
C PRO A 97 -0.66 53.15 47.01
N VAL A 98 -1.38 54.14 46.47
CA VAL A 98 -1.74 55.51 46.94
C VAL A 98 -0.95 56.14 48.10
N GLN A 99 -0.35 57.32 47.87
CA GLN A 99 -0.24 58.40 48.87
C GLN A 99 -0.45 59.79 48.24
N THR A 100 -1.29 60.56 48.90
CA THR A 100 -1.65 61.98 48.73
C THR A 100 -0.47 62.87 49.11
N THR A 101 -0.23 63.99 48.39
CA THR A 101 -0.17 65.37 48.96
C THR A 101 0.44 66.42 48.02
N THR A 102 -0.10 67.62 48.17
CA THR A 102 0.49 68.96 47.96
C THR A 102 0.42 69.62 46.58
N VAL A 103 -0.56 70.51 46.48
CA VAL A 103 -0.59 71.71 45.63
C VAL A 103 0.52 72.69 46.01
N THR A 104 1.26 73.22 45.03
CA THR A 104 1.93 74.53 45.14
C THR A 104 1.92 75.19 43.75
N PRO A 105 1.52 76.46 43.64
CA PRO A 105 1.28 77.13 42.36
C PRO A 105 2.57 77.72 41.79
N VAL A 106 2.74 77.61 40.47
CA VAL A 106 3.78 78.32 39.72
C VAL A 106 3.14 79.55 39.06
N PRO A 107 3.75 80.76 39.16
CA PRO A 107 3.15 81.98 38.68
C PRO A 107 3.16 82.06 37.15
N VAL A 108 2.03 82.49 36.62
CA VAL A 108 1.80 82.87 35.22
C VAL A 108 2.56 84.15 34.90
N GLN A 109 3.35 84.11 33.83
CA GLN A 109 3.81 85.30 33.13
C GLN A 109 3.18 85.33 31.73
N GLN A 110 2.34 86.34 31.50
CA GLN A 110 1.77 86.75 30.21
C GLN A 110 2.90 87.32 29.33
N VAL A 111 2.89 87.34 27.98
CA VAL A 111 1.93 88.06 27.12
C VAL A 111 2.18 87.84 25.60
N GLN A 112 1.09 87.50 24.86
CA GLN A 112 0.67 87.81 23.46
C GLN A 112 1.37 87.25 22.19
N PRO A 113 0.67 87.18 21.02
CA PRO A 113 -0.66 87.71 20.70
C PRO A 113 -1.75 86.69 20.30
N VAL A 114 -2.97 87.13 20.58
CA VAL A 114 -4.27 86.58 20.19
C VAL A 114 -4.37 86.47 18.67
N VAL A 115 -4.56 85.24 18.18
CA VAL A 115 -5.30 85.00 16.94
C VAL A 115 -6.76 84.81 17.35
N THR A 116 -7.61 85.73 16.93
CA THR A 116 -9.06 85.68 17.10
C THR A 116 -9.62 84.53 16.25
N ALA A 117 -9.52 83.31 16.77
CA ALA A 117 -10.30 82.18 16.27
C ALA A 117 -11.74 82.41 16.76
N SER A 118 -12.62 82.66 15.82
CA SER A 118 -14.05 82.76 16.00
C SER A 118 -14.59 81.65 16.92
N ASP A 119 -15.32 82.00 17.98
CA ASP A 119 -16.11 81.12 18.87
C ASP A 119 -16.77 79.88 18.21
N PRO A 120 -17.30 79.92 16.97
CA PRO A 120 -17.79 78.72 16.28
C PRO A 120 -16.74 77.62 16.07
N ASP A 121 -15.48 77.98 15.88
CA ASP A 121 -14.42 77.05 15.47
C ASP A 121 -13.90 76.22 16.67
N LEU A 122 -13.90 76.80 17.88
CA LEU A 122 -13.64 76.05 19.12
C LEU A 122 -14.79 75.10 19.44
N LYS A 123 -16.05 75.54 19.31
CA LYS A 123 -17.22 74.67 19.50
C LYS A 123 -17.20 73.48 18.54
N GLN A 124 -16.82 73.72 17.29
CA GLN A 124 -16.71 72.67 16.29
C GLN A 124 -15.58 71.69 16.60
N LYS A 125 -14.43 72.15 17.09
CA LYS A 125 -13.33 71.28 17.56
C LYS A 125 -13.72 70.45 18.77
N VAL A 126 -14.46 71.02 19.73
CA VAL A 126 -14.94 70.28 20.92
C VAL A 126 -15.97 69.22 20.53
N ALA A 127 -16.93 69.55 19.64
CA ALA A 127 -17.88 68.57 19.12
C ALA A 127 -17.19 67.44 18.33
N ALA A 128 -16.16 67.78 17.54
CA ALA A 128 -15.35 66.78 16.84
C ALA A 128 -14.57 65.87 17.80
N LEU A 129 -14.04 66.42 18.90
CA LEU A 129 -13.39 65.65 19.96
C LEU A 129 -14.39 64.73 20.67
N GLU A 130 -15.61 65.17 20.93
CA GLU A 130 -16.67 64.35 21.54
C GLU A 130 -17.09 63.18 20.63
N VAL A 131 -17.26 63.44 19.33
CA VAL A 131 -17.51 62.38 18.33
C VAL A 131 -16.33 61.41 18.23
N ALA A 132 -15.09 61.91 18.22
CA ALA A 132 -13.90 61.07 18.22
C ALA A 132 -13.82 60.19 19.48
N GLN A 133 -14.16 60.75 20.65
CA GLN A 133 -14.15 60.01 21.91
C GLN A 133 -15.23 58.90 21.91
N GLN A 134 -16.38 59.15 21.31
CA GLN A 134 -17.43 58.14 21.13
C GLN A 134 -17.02 57.06 20.12
N SER A 135 -16.32 57.42 19.04
CA SER A 135 -15.76 56.47 18.05
C SER A 135 -14.69 55.57 18.68
N VAL A 136 -13.78 56.14 19.47
CA VAL A 136 -12.75 55.36 20.15
C VAL A 136 -13.39 54.37 21.14
N ARG A 137 -14.51 54.73 21.78
CA ARG A 137 -15.25 53.80 22.67
C ARG A 137 -15.89 52.65 21.90
N SER A 138 -16.48 52.91 20.73
CA SER A 138 -17.06 51.83 19.90
C SER A 138 -15.97 50.93 19.31
N GLU A 139 -14.86 51.50 18.85
CA GLU A 139 -13.69 50.75 18.40
C GLU A 139 -13.13 49.87 19.51
N LEU A 140 -13.01 50.39 20.74
CA LEU A 140 -12.54 49.61 21.88
C LEU A 140 -13.47 48.43 22.21
N SER A 141 -14.79 48.63 22.11
CA SER A 141 -15.77 47.55 22.27
C SER A 141 -15.59 46.47 21.20
N ASN A 142 -15.46 46.87 19.93
CA ASN A 142 -15.27 45.94 18.82
C ASN A 142 -13.95 45.16 18.95
N VAL A 143 -12.87 45.82 19.38
CA VAL A 143 -11.58 45.17 19.64
C VAL A 143 -11.71 44.18 20.79
N SER A 144 -12.42 44.53 21.87
CA SER A 144 -12.68 43.61 22.99
C SER A 144 -13.43 42.36 22.52
N ASP A 145 -14.47 42.51 21.71
CA ASP A 145 -15.24 41.40 21.15
C ASP A 145 -14.40 40.53 20.20
N GLN A 146 -13.54 41.16 19.41
CA GLN A 146 -12.58 40.45 18.55
C GLN A 146 -11.56 39.67 19.38
N VAL A 147 -11.03 40.24 20.46
CA VAL A 147 -10.11 39.56 21.38
C VAL A 147 -10.79 38.38 22.06
N ASN A 148 -12.03 38.53 22.51
CA ASN A 148 -12.81 37.43 23.09
C ASN A 148 -13.02 36.30 22.07
N THR A 149 -13.32 36.65 20.82
CA THR A 149 -13.46 35.68 19.73
C THR A 149 -12.14 34.96 19.43
N ILE A 150 -11.02 35.69 19.38
CA ILE A 150 -9.69 35.12 19.21
C ILE A 150 -9.34 34.18 20.36
N ASN A 151 -9.65 34.57 21.60
CA ASN A 151 -9.39 33.74 22.77
C ASN A 151 -10.18 32.43 22.72
N ASN A 152 -11.46 32.51 22.34
CA ASN A 152 -12.29 31.32 22.10
C ASN A 152 -11.73 30.43 20.98
N ASN A 153 -11.24 31.02 19.89
CA ASN A 153 -10.60 30.27 18.80
C ASN A 153 -9.30 29.61 19.25
N ILE A 154 -8.46 30.29 20.04
CA ILE A 154 -7.23 29.73 20.60
C ILE A 154 -7.55 28.55 21.51
N ASN A 155 -8.56 28.67 22.38
CA ASN A 155 -8.99 27.58 23.25
C ASN A 155 -9.49 26.38 22.44
N ASN A 156 -10.26 26.62 21.37
CA ASN A 156 -10.69 25.56 20.45
C ASN A 156 -9.53 24.89 19.73
N LEU A 157 -8.55 25.67 19.23
CA LEU A 157 -7.35 25.14 18.59
C LEU A 157 -6.52 24.32 19.58
N ASN A 158 -6.38 24.77 20.82
CA ASN A 158 -5.65 24.05 21.85
C ASN A 158 -6.32 22.70 22.16
N ASN A 159 -7.65 22.67 22.24
CA ASN A 159 -8.43 21.43 22.39
C ASN A 159 -8.26 20.50 21.18
N GLN A 160 -8.26 21.04 19.95
CA GLN A 160 -8.00 20.26 18.74
C GLN A 160 -6.58 19.68 18.71
N ILE A 161 -5.58 20.44 19.14
CA ILE A 161 -4.19 19.97 19.25
C ILE A 161 -4.09 18.84 20.29
N ALA A 162 -4.74 18.97 21.44
CA ALA A 162 -4.80 17.91 22.43
C ALA A 162 -5.44 16.62 21.87
N ASN A 163 -6.54 16.75 21.13
CA ASN A 163 -7.18 15.62 20.46
C ASN A 163 -6.28 14.98 19.40
N LEU A 164 -5.58 15.79 18.59
CA LEU A 164 -4.63 15.28 17.59
C LEU A 164 -3.48 14.52 18.25
N ASN A 165 -2.91 15.05 19.34
CA ASN A 165 -1.87 14.36 20.10
C ASN A 165 -2.36 13.00 20.63
N GLN A 166 -3.59 12.93 21.10
CA GLN A 166 -4.19 11.67 21.55
C GLN A 166 -4.39 10.68 20.39
N VAL A 167 -4.86 11.14 19.22
CA VAL A 167 -5.01 10.30 18.03
C VAL A 167 -3.66 9.78 17.54
N ILE A 168 -2.63 10.65 17.51
CA ILE A 168 -1.27 10.26 17.14
C ILE A 168 -0.73 9.21 18.12
N GLY A 169 -0.94 9.40 19.43
CA GLY A 169 -0.59 8.41 20.45
C GLY A 169 -1.28 7.06 20.21
N ASN A 170 -2.59 7.07 19.94
CA ASN A 170 -3.34 5.85 19.65
C ASN A 170 -2.84 5.14 18.38
N LEU A 171 -2.63 5.88 17.28
CA LEU A 171 -2.09 5.32 16.03
C LEU A 171 -0.68 4.75 16.24
N SER A 172 0.18 5.43 17.00
CA SER A 172 1.51 4.93 17.34
C SER A 172 1.45 3.60 18.09
N THR A 173 0.58 3.48 19.10
CA THR A 173 0.40 2.22 19.83
C THR A 173 -0.19 1.11 18.95
N GLN A 174 -1.10 1.46 18.04
CA GLN A 174 -1.68 0.49 17.11
C GLN A 174 -0.66 0.00 16.08
N LEU A 175 0.18 0.90 15.56
CA LEU A 175 1.27 0.57 14.65
C LEU A 175 2.32 -0.32 15.34
N ALA A 176 2.69 -0.01 16.59
CA ALA A 176 3.58 -0.84 17.38
C ALA A 176 3.03 -2.28 17.53
N ARG A 177 1.74 -2.41 17.90
CA ARG A 177 1.07 -3.73 18.01
C ARG A 177 1.02 -4.49 16.68
N GLN A 178 0.74 -3.81 15.57
CA GLN A 178 0.76 -4.44 14.25
C GLN A 178 2.16 -4.89 13.85
N SER A 179 3.18 -4.08 14.14
CA SER A 179 4.58 -4.45 13.87
C SER A 179 5.00 -5.71 14.63
N GLU A 180 4.59 -5.83 15.89
CA GLU A 180 4.86 -7.02 16.72
C GLU A 180 4.16 -8.26 16.16
N GLN A 181 2.87 -8.14 15.78
CA GLN A 181 2.12 -9.23 15.15
C GLN A 181 2.77 -9.69 13.84
N VAL A 182 3.21 -8.76 12.99
CA VAL A 182 3.93 -9.09 11.75
C VAL A 182 5.26 -9.79 12.07
N GLY A 183 6.01 -9.32 13.06
CA GLY A 183 7.25 -9.96 13.50
C GLY A 183 7.03 -11.41 13.96
N VAL A 184 6.00 -11.66 14.76
CA VAL A 184 5.64 -13.01 15.23
C VAL A 184 5.19 -13.90 14.07
N LEU A 185 4.39 -13.38 13.14
CA LEU A 185 3.95 -14.11 11.95
C LEU A 185 5.14 -14.48 11.07
N MET A 186 6.04 -13.53 10.80
CA MET A 186 7.26 -13.80 10.04
C MET A 186 8.14 -14.85 10.73
N ALA A 187 8.29 -14.78 12.05
CA ALA A 187 9.04 -15.80 12.80
C ALA A 187 8.38 -17.20 12.71
N ARG A 188 7.05 -17.27 12.68
CA ARG A 188 6.31 -18.54 12.55
C ARG A 188 6.26 -19.07 11.12
N THR A 189 6.29 -18.22 10.10
CA THR A 189 6.18 -18.61 8.69
C THR A 189 7.53 -18.83 8.02
N GLN A 190 8.65 -18.63 8.73
CA GLN A 190 9.96 -18.95 8.18
C GLN A 190 9.99 -20.42 7.70
N PRO A 191 10.19 -20.65 6.39
CA PRO A 191 10.10 -21.99 5.81
C PRO A 191 11.20 -22.87 6.40
N LYS A 192 10.78 -23.97 7.03
CA LYS A 192 11.70 -24.97 7.56
C LYS A 192 12.57 -25.48 6.42
N GLN A 193 13.88 -25.27 6.51
CA GLN A 193 14.86 -25.69 5.51
C GLN A 193 14.68 -27.19 5.22
N ILE A 194 14.05 -27.50 4.09
CA ILE A 194 13.73 -28.86 3.68
C ILE A 194 15.03 -29.45 3.16
N ARG A 195 15.64 -30.36 3.91
CA ARG A 195 16.80 -31.11 3.42
C ARG A 195 16.32 -31.97 2.25
N PRO A 196 16.90 -31.85 1.04
CA PRO A 196 16.47 -32.66 -0.09
C PRO A 196 16.80 -34.13 0.22
N VAL A 197 15.75 -34.94 0.36
CA VAL A 197 15.89 -36.40 0.41
C VAL A 197 16.23 -36.85 -1.01
N VAL A 198 17.49 -37.22 -1.24
CA VAL A 198 17.97 -37.75 -2.51
C VAL A 198 17.24 -39.08 -2.77
N ARG A 199 16.19 -39.04 -3.59
CA ARG A 199 15.55 -40.26 -4.10
C ARG A 199 16.49 -40.86 -5.14
N ARG A 200 17.02 -42.05 -4.86
CA ARG A 200 17.86 -42.80 -5.79
C ARG A 200 17.02 -43.16 -7.03
N ALA A 201 17.38 -42.61 -8.18
CA ALA A 201 16.79 -42.99 -9.46
C ALA A 201 17.12 -44.46 -9.73
N THR A 202 16.08 -45.30 -9.86
CA THR A 202 16.21 -46.70 -10.28
C THR A 202 16.61 -46.75 -11.75
N GLN A 203 17.75 -47.37 -12.05
CA GLN A 203 18.23 -47.56 -13.42
C GLN A 203 17.22 -48.37 -14.26
N PRO A 204 17.02 -48.03 -15.55
CA PRO A 204 16.12 -48.76 -16.44
C PRO A 204 16.63 -50.19 -16.64
N ARG A 205 15.72 -51.17 -16.56
CA ARG A 205 16.04 -52.59 -16.77
C ARG A 205 16.18 -52.86 -18.27
N LEU A 206 17.27 -53.52 -18.66
CA LEU A 206 17.55 -53.89 -20.05
C LEU A 206 16.72 -55.13 -20.43
N THR A 207 15.80 -54.97 -21.37
CA THR A 207 14.95 -56.06 -21.87
C THR A 207 15.61 -56.69 -23.10
N TYR A 208 15.60 -58.02 -23.20
CA TYR A 208 16.17 -58.74 -24.35
C TYR A 208 15.07 -59.44 -25.13
N ASN A 209 15.17 -59.43 -26.46
CA ASN A 209 14.30 -60.12 -27.40
C ASN A 209 15.12 -61.03 -28.32
N ILE A 210 14.53 -62.10 -28.84
CA ILE A 210 15.18 -62.98 -29.81
C ILE A 210 15.10 -62.34 -31.20
N GLN A 211 16.25 -62.24 -31.86
CA GLN A 211 16.36 -61.85 -33.27
C GLN A 211 16.47 -63.08 -34.18
N ALA A 212 17.25 -64.08 -33.77
CA ALA A 212 17.37 -65.35 -34.50
C ALA A 212 17.71 -66.50 -33.55
N VAL A 213 17.26 -67.72 -33.87
CA VAL A 213 17.55 -68.93 -33.10
C VAL A 213 17.95 -70.08 -34.02
N ILE A 214 19.00 -70.80 -33.65
CA ILE A 214 19.49 -72.03 -34.29
C ILE A 214 19.73 -73.04 -33.17
N PRO A 215 19.64 -74.37 -33.40
CA PRO A 215 20.00 -75.35 -32.39
C PRO A 215 21.35 -75.05 -31.71
N GLY A 216 21.32 -74.83 -30.39
CA GLY A 216 22.50 -74.53 -29.56
C GLY A 216 23.00 -73.07 -29.57
N ARG A 217 22.39 -72.14 -30.32
CA ARG A 217 22.74 -70.70 -30.33
C ARG A 217 21.54 -69.79 -30.55
N ALA A 218 21.51 -68.66 -29.88
CA ALA A 218 20.54 -67.60 -30.17
C ALA A 218 21.20 -66.23 -30.26
N TRP A 219 20.66 -65.39 -31.14
CA TRP A 219 20.96 -63.96 -31.23
C TRP A 219 19.87 -63.20 -30.49
N LEU A 220 20.28 -62.46 -29.47
CA LEU A 220 19.41 -61.62 -28.67
C LEU A 220 19.72 -60.16 -28.94
N ILE A 221 18.68 -59.34 -29.10
CA ILE A 221 18.79 -57.88 -29.15
C ILE A 221 18.28 -57.29 -27.84
N ALA A 222 19.09 -56.46 -27.22
CA ALA A 222 18.73 -55.70 -26.03
C ALA A 222 17.93 -54.45 -26.40
N SER A 223 17.20 -53.87 -25.45
CA SER A 223 16.43 -52.63 -25.63
C SER A 223 17.28 -51.39 -25.96
N ASN A 224 18.61 -51.49 -25.85
CA ASN A 224 19.57 -50.47 -26.29
C ASN A 224 20.14 -50.75 -27.69
N GLY A 225 19.61 -51.73 -28.42
CA GLY A 225 20.07 -52.16 -29.76
C GLY A 225 21.32 -53.05 -29.76
N SER A 226 21.92 -53.34 -28.59
CA SER A 226 23.07 -54.24 -28.51
C SER A 226 22.65 -55.68 -28.80
N THR A 227 23.36 -56.33 -29.72
CA THR A 227 23.12 -57.74 -30.04
C THR A 227 24.13 -58.63 -29.32
N ILE A 228 23.67 -59.68 -28.66
CA ILE A 228 24.51 -60.68 -28.00
C ILE A 228 24.19 -62.07 -28.53
N THR A 229 25.21 -62.88 -28.75
CA THR A 229 25.04 -64.31 -29.05
C THR A 229 25.14 -65.11 -27.76
N VAL A 230 24.14 -65.96 -27.53
CA VAL A 230 24.06 -66.78 -26.32
C VAL A 230 24.04 -68.25 -26.68
N ARG A 231 24.75 -69.03 -25.86
CA ARG A 231 24.73 -70.49 -25.85
C ARG A 231 24.16 -70.93 -24.51
N GLU A 232 23.77 -72.19 -24.39
CA GLU A 232 23.46 -72.79 -23.09
C GLU A 232 24.63 -72.57 -22.12
N GLY A 233 24.31 -72.14 -20.89
CA GLY A 233 25.31 -71.72 -19.89
C GLY A 233 25.77 -70.26 -19.98
N THR A 234 25.38 -69.50 -21.00
CA THR A 234 25.76 -68.07 -21.11
C THR A 234 24.94 -67.20 -20.15
N LYS A 235 25.58 -66.24 -19.47
CA LYS A 235 24.91 -65.31 -18.56
C LYS A 235 24.44 -64.05 -19.29
N ILE A 236 23.17 -63.73 -19.14
CA ILE A 236 22.49 -62.55 -19.68
C ILE A 236 22.20 -61.59 -18.52
N ALA A 237 22.49 -60.30 -18.70
CA ALA A 237 22.19 -59.29 -17.69
C ALA A 237 20.69 -59.20 -17.44
N GLY A 238 20.25 -59.23 -16.19
CA GLY A 238 18.82 -59.19 -15.82
C GLY A 238 18.07 -60.52 -15.93
N TYR A 239 18.50 -61.46 -16.78
CA TYR A 239 17.81 -62.75 -17.01
C TYR A 239 18.54 -63.97 -16.45
N GLY A 240 19.82 -63.84 -16.06
CA GLY A 240 20.59 -64.95 -15.50
C GLY A 240 21.18 -65.87 -16.58
N VAL A 241 21.36 -67.15 -16.28
CA VAL A 241 22.04 -68.11 -17.16
C VAL A 241 21.05 -68.79 -18.09
N VAL A 242 21.40 -68.97 -19.37
CA VAL A 242 20.59 -69.73 -20.32
C VAL A 242 20.58 -71.21 -19.95
N LYS A 243 19.41 -71.76 -19.66
CA LYS A 243 19.21 -73.18 -19.32
C LYS A 243 18.90 -74.04 -20.54
N LEU A 244 18.04 -73.53 -21.42
CA LEU A 244 17.59 -74.25 -22.61
C LEU A 244 17.30 -73.25 -23.73
N ILE A 245 17.76 -73.58 -24.93
CA ILE A 245 17.42 -72.85 -26.15
C ILE A 245 16.51 -73.75 -26.98
N ASP A 246 15.22 -73.43 -27.00
CA ASP A 246 14.25 -74.13 -27.84
C ASP A 246 14.19 -73.46 -29.21
N SER A 247 14.84 -74.08 -30.19
CA SER A 247 14.83 -73.64 -31.58
C SER A 247 13.52 -73.93 -32.31
N MET A 248 12.68 -74.86 -31.81
CA MET A 248 11.39 -75.17 -32.43
C MET A 248 10.33 -74.15 -32.05
N GLN A 249 10.35 -73.67 -30.81
CA GLN A 249 9.37 -72.71 -30.31
C GLN A 249 9.85 -71.26 -30.32
N GLY A 250 11.14 -71.03 -30.58
CA GLY A 250 11.70 -69.69 -30.54
C GLY A 250 11.69 -69.09 -29.13
N ARG A 251 12.10 -69.89 -28.14
CA ARG A 251 12.06 -69.50 -26.73
C ARG A 251 13.36 -69.87 -26.03
N ILE A 252 13.82 -68.98 -25.17
CA ILE A 252 15.01 -69.22 -24.34
C ILE A 252 14.58 -69.19 -22.88
N LEU A 253 14.84 -70.30 -22.19
CA LEU A 253 14.58 -70.43 -20.77
C LEU A 253 15.82 -70.02 -19.99
N THR A 254 15.68 -69.04 -19.10
CA THR A 254 16.80 -68.58 -18.28
C THR A 254 16.67 -69.02 -16.82
N SER A 255 17.76 -68.93 -16.07
CA SER A 255 17.80 -69.33 -14.66
C SER A 255 16.95 -68.44 -13.76
N SER A 256 16.61 -67.23 -14.19
CA SER A 256 15.65 -66.36 -13.49
C SER A 256 14.19 -66.83 -13.64
N GLY A 257 13.93 -67.85 -14.46
CA GLY A 257 12.58 -68.31 -14.78
C GLY A 257 11.87 -67.47 -15.83
N GLN A 258 12.53 -66.44 -16.37
CA GLN A 258 12.00 -65.62 -17.45
C GLN A 258 12.22 -66.32 -18.80
N VAL A 259 11.24 -66.17 -19.69
CA VAL A 259 11.31 -66.72 -21.04
C VAL A 259 11.47 -65.56 -22.01
N ILE A 260 12.56 -65.58 -22.77
CA ILE A 260 12.80 -64.62 -23.83
C ILE A 260 12.18 -65.18 -25.12
N ARG A 261 11.48 -64.33 -25.88
CA ARG A 261 10.73 -64.69 -27.10
C ARG A 261 11.12 -63.73 -28.23
N PHE A 262 10.73 -64.06 -29.46
CA PHE A 262 10.83 -63.16 -30.59
C PHE A 262 10.02 -61.88 -30.36
N SER A 263 10.60 -60.73 -30.73
CA SER A 263 9.88 -59.45 -30.81
C SER A 263 8.95 -59.47 -32.02
N GLN A 264 7.70 -59.05 -31.86
CA GLN A 264 6.67 -59.07 -32.91
C GLN A 264 6.88 -58.02 -34.02
N GLU A 265 8.03 -57.33 -34.04
CA GLU A 265 8.29 -56.21 -34.95
C GLU A 265 8.98 -56.63 -36.25
N ASP A 266 9.11 -57.93 -36.51
CA ASP A 266 9.75 -58.50 -37.71
C ASP A 266 8.86 -59.58 -38.37
N SER A 267 7.58 -59.28 -38.58
CA SER A 267 6.61 -60.13 -39.33
C SER A 267 6.21 -59.50 -40.65
#